data_AF-A0A382AMD6-F1
#
_entry.id   AF-A0A382AMD6-F1
#
_cell.length_a   1.000
_cell.length_b   1.000
_cell.length_c   1.000
_cell.angle_alpha   90.00
_cell.angle_beta   90.00
_cell.angle_gamma   90.00
#
_symmetry.space_group_name_H-M   'P 1'
#
loop_
_entity.id
_entity.type
_entity.pdbx_description
1 polymer ?
#
loop_
_entity_poly.entity_id
_entity_poly.type
_entity_poly.pdbx_seq_one_letter_code
_entity_poly.pdbx_strand_id
1 'polypeptide(L)'
;MGNSITPNKSDTIKNQKDQILSALHKPSEIKGYLDQYVIGQDRAKRALAVAVYNHYKRILVDPIDDEVELAKSNILIIGPTGTGKTLIAETLARFLSVPFAIADATSLTEAGYVGDDVENILVRLLQIADYD
;
A
#
# COMPACT_ATOMS: atom_id res chain seq x y z
N MET A 1 13.88 -50.42 -5.91
CA MET A 1 12.51 -49.90 -5.67
C MET A 1 12.63 -48.40 -5.37
N GLY A 2 12.10 -47.56 -6.25
CA GLY A 2 12.13 -46.11 -6.10
C GLY A 2 11.06 -45.62 -5.13
N ASN A 3 11.43 -44.74 -4.21
CA ASN A 3 10.47 -43.91 -3.49
C ASN A 3 10.34 -42.59 -4.24
N SER A 4 9.28 -42.49 -5.03
CA SER A 4 8.78 -41.22 -5.57
C SER A 4 8.23 -40.41 -4.38
N ILE A 5 9.04 -39.50 -3.85
CA ILE A 5 8.56 -38.48 -2.92
C ILE A 5 7.68 -37.55 -3.76
N THR A 6 6.36 -37.76 -3.73
CA THR A 6 5.41 -36.78 -4.24
C THR A 6 5.56 -35.51 -3.40
N PRO A 7 5.77 -34.32 -3.99
CA PRO A 7 5.85 -33.09 -3.22
C PRO A 7 4.51 -32.88 -2.53
N ASN A 8 4.52 -32.76 -1.20
CA ASN A 8 3.34 -32.49 -0.41
C ASN A 8 2.79 -31.11 -0.84
N LYS A 9 1.49 -31.04 -1.15
CA LYS A 9 0.83 -29.84 -1.70
C LYS A 9 1.04 -28.59 -0.83
N SER A 10 1.23 -28.79 0.48
CA SER A 10 1.54 -27.77 1.48
C SER A 10 2.93 -27.14 1.32
N ASP A 11 3.94 -27.90 0.88
CA ASP A 11 5.32 -27.41 0.75
C ASP A 11 5.50 -26.58 -0.52
N THR A 12 4.74 -26.91 -1.58
CA THR A 12 4.70 -26.13 -2.83
C THR A 12 4.05 -24.76 -2.62
N ILE A 13 2.94 -24.68 -1.87
CA ILE A 13 2.24 -23.41 -1.58
C ILE A 13 3.10 -22.51 -0.69
N LYS A 14 3.82 -23.07 0.29
CA LYS A 14 4.68 -22.32 1.21
C LYS A 14 5.87 -21.67 0.48
N ASN A 15 6.54 -22.41 -0.40
CA ASN A 15 7.63 -21.88 -1.23
C ASN A 15 7.16 -20.77 -2.17
N GLN A 16 5.94 -20.87 -2.71
CA GLN A 16 5.38 -19.86 -3.61
C GLN A 16 4.99 -18.58 -2.87
N LYS A 17 4.40 -18.69 -1.67
CA LYS A 17 4.12 -17.53 -0.79
C LYS A 17 5.42 -16.84 -0.36
N ASP A 18 6.46 -17.59 0.00
CA ASP A 18 7.75 -17.03 0.40
C ASP A 18 8.47 -16.30 -0.75
N GLN A 19 8.35 -16.78 -2.00
CA GLN A 19 8.84 -16.08 -3.18
C GLN A 19 8.09 -14.77 -3.43
N ILE A 20 6.76 -14.75 -3.32
CA ILE A 20 5.95 -13.53 -3.49
C ILE A 20 6.27 -12.51 -2.40
N LEU A 21 6.41 -12.94 -1.15
CA LEU A 21 6.77 -12.08 -0.02
C LEU A 21 8.19 -11.53 -0.15
N SER A 22 9.11 -12.29 -0.77
CA SER A 22 10.49 -11.83 -1.01
C SER A 22 10.58 -10.68 -2.02
N ALA A 23 9.57 -10.51 -2.88
CA ALA A 23 9.47 -9.40 -3.82
C ALA A 23 8.98 -8.10 -3.16
N LEU A 24 8.47 -8.15 -1.93
CA LEU A 24 7.97 -6.97 -1.22
C LEU A 24 9.09 -6.27 -0.43
N HIS A 25 9.16 -4.95 -0.58
CA HIS A 25 10.01 -4.11 0.25
C HIS A 25 9.65 -4.25 1.73
N LYS A 26 10.64 -4.56 2.57
CA LYS A 26 10.43 -4.69 4.01
C LYS A 26 10.04 -3.34 4.61
N PRO A 27 9.26 -3.30 5.71
CA PRO A 27 8.93 -2.05 6.39
C PRO A 27 10.16 -1.22 6.78
N SER A 28 11.28 -1.87 7.11
CA SER A 28 12.56 -1.19 7.40
C SER A 28 13.14 -0.45 6.18
N GLU A 29 13.00 -1.01 4.99
CA GLU A 29 13.49 -0.43 3.73
C GLU A 29 12.63 0.76 3.32
N ILE A 30 11.30 0.62 3.40
CA ILE A 30 10.35 1.71 3.15
C ILE A 30 10.64 2.88 4.11
N LYS A 31 10.81 2.60 5.41
CA LYS A 31 11.15 3.62 6.41
C LYS A 31 12.49 4.28 6.10
N GLY A 32 13.50 3.49 5.72
CA GLY A 32 14.83 3.98 5.37
C GLY A 32 14.83 4.90 4.14
N TYR A 33 14.00 4.63 3.14
CA TYR A 33 13.81 5.55 2.02
C TYR A 33 13.12 6.84 2.45
N LEU A 34 12.05 6.75 3.24
CA LEU A 34 11.35 7.93 3.78
C LEU A 34 12.27 8.80 4.65
N ASP A 35 13.24 8.23 5.35
CA ASP A 35 14.22 8.97 6.15
C ASP A 35 15.09 9.92 5.32
N GLN A 36 15.31 9.63 4.03
CA GLN A 36 16.15 10.46 3.16
C GLN A 36 15.47 11.78 2.78
N TYR A 37 14.13 11.83 2.83
CA TYR A 37 13.33 12.99 2.41
C TYR A 37 12.60 13.66 3.57
N VAL A 38 12.25 12.91 4.61
CA VAL A 38 11.43 13.40 5.74
C VAL A 38 12.19 13.24 7.05
N ILE A 39 12.65 14.36 7.59
CA ILE A 39 13.40 14.44 8.84
C ILE A 39 12.46 14.34 10.05
N GLY A 40 12.80 13.49 11.02
CA GLY A 40 11.96 13.22 12.19
C GLY A 40 10.70 12.40 11.86
N GLN A 41 9.60 12.57 12.60
CA GLN A 41 8.31 11.89 12.36
C GLN A 41 8.40 10.34 12.32
N ASP A 42 9.29 9.73 13.12
CA ASP A 42 9.57 8.29 13.07
C ASP A 42 8.34 7.40 13.30
N ARG A 43 7.42 7.84 14.17
CA ARG A 43 6.16 7.12 14.43
C ARG A 43 5.30 7.02 13.17
N ALA A 44 5.15 8.13 12.44
CA ALA A 44 4.36 8.17 11.21
C ALA A 44 5.01 7.31 10.12
N LYS A 45 6.32 7.46 9.90
CA LYS A 45 7.06 6.66 8.91
C LYS A 45 6.96 5.15 9.18
N ARG A 46 7.10 4.73 10.45
CA ARG A 46 6.95 3.32 10.83
C ARG A 46 5.54 2.80 10.59
N ALA A 47 4.52 3.57 10.98
CA ALA A 47 3.12 3.20 10.77
C ALA A 47 2.79 3.05 9.29
N LEU A 48 3.22 4.00 8.44
CA LEU A 48 3.05 3.91 6.99
C LEU A 48 3.76 2.70 6.40
N ALA A 49 5.03 2.47 6.77
CA ALA A 49 5.79 1.35 6.24
C ALA A 49 5.13 0.00 6.53
N VAL A 50 4.57 -0.19 7.73
CA VAL A 50 3.83 -1.41 8.09
C VAL A 50 2.50 -1.50 7.34
N ALA A 51 1.74 -0.42 7.28
CA ALA A 51 0.44 -0.40 6.61
C ALA A 51 0.55 -0.72 5.11
N VAL A 52 1.56 -0.16 4.44
CA VAL A 52 1.85 -0.41 3.02
C VAL A 52 2.29 -1.86 2.79
N TYR A 53 3.21 -2.36 3.61
CA TYR A 53 3.65 -3.75 3.52
C TYR A 53 2.45 -4.70 3.66
N ASN A 54 1.57 -4.44 4.62
CA ASN A 54 0.35 -5.23 4.80
C ASN A 54 -0.63 -5.06 3.64
N HIS A 55 -0.74 -3.87 3.05
CA HIS A 55 -1.58 -3.60 1.89
C HIS A 55 -1.17 -4.45 0.68
N TYR A 56 0.13 -4.50 0.34
CA TYR A 56 0.61 -5.34 -0.75
C TYR A 56 0.58 -6.83 -0.41
N LYS A 57 0.93 -7.19 0.84
CA LYS A 57 0.80 -8.56 1.29
C LYS A 57 -0.62 -9.06 1.10
N ARG A 58 -1.63 -8.25 1.43
CA ARG A 58 -3.03 -8.56 1.19
C ARG A 58 -3.31 -8.77 -0.30
N ILE A 59 -2.97 -7.79 -1.15
CA ILE A 59 -3.23 -7.88 -2.61
C ILE A 59 -2.61 -9.13 -3.25
N LEU A 60 -1.40 -9.51 -2.85
CA LEU A 60 -0.66 -10.60 -3.50
C LEU A 60 -0.95 -11.98 -2.89
N VAL A 61 -1.44 -12.06 -1.65
CA VAL A 61 -1.66 -13.33 -0.93
C VAL A 61 -3.14 -13.72 -0.88
N ASP A 62 -4.08 -12.78 -1.07
CA ASP A 62 -5.53 -13.00 -0.98
C ASP A 62 -6.17 -13.97 -2.01
N PRO A 63 -5.57 -14.47 -3.11
CA PRO A 63 -6.29 -15.45 -3.93
C PRO A 63 -6.14 -16.91 -3.45
N ILE A 64 -5.44 -17.22 -2.34
CA ILE A 64 -5.03 -18.60 -2.02
C ILE A 64 -5.59 -19.15 -0.68
N ASP A 65 -6.07 -18.31 0.24
CA ASP A 65 -6.63 -18.74 1.53
C ASP A 65 -7.88 -17.92 1.90
N ASP A 66 -9.06 -18.48 1.62
CA ASP A 66 -10.36 -17.91 2.00
C ASP A 66 -10.61 -17.92 3.53
N GLU A 67 -9.67 -18.43 4.35
CA GLU A 67 -9.88 -18.60 5.80
C GLU A 67 -9.45 -17.40 6.66
N VAL A 68 -8.67 -16.44 6.12
CA VAL A 68 -8.17 -15.29 6.90
C VAL A 68 -8.38 -13.97 6.15
N GLU A 69 -9.47 -13.28 6.46
CA GLU A 69 -9.73 -11.93 5.93
C GLU A 69 -8.72 -10.90 6.49
N LEU A 70 -7.86 -10.38 5.62
CA LEU A 70 -6.95 -9.29 5.97
C LEU A 70 -7.68 -7.94 5.85
N ALA A 71 -7.85 -7.23 6.97
CA ALA A 71 -8.50 -5.92 6.98
C ALA A 71 -7.68 -4.84 6.24
N LYS A 72 -8.37 -3.90 5.58
CA LYS A 72 -7.74 -2.76 4.89
C LYS A 72 -7.06 -1.82 5.90
N SER A 73 -5.80 -1.51 5.67
CA SER A 73 -5.00 -0.60 6.50
C SER A 73 -5.09 0.84 6.00
N ASN A 74 -6.24 1.50 6.18
CA ASN A 74 -6.36 2.95 5.94
C ASN A 74 -5.58 3.74 7.00
N ILE A 75 -5.05 4.90 6.64
CA ILE A 75 -4.17 5.69 7.51
C ILE A 75 -4.73 7.10 7.66
N LEU A 76 -4.78 7.58 8.92
CA LEU A 76 -5.04 8.98 9.25
C LEU A 76 -3.74 9.60 9.79
N ILE A 77 -3.23 10.63 9.12
CA ILE A 77 -2.02 11.34 9.53
C ILE A 77 -2.41 12.66 10.18
N ILE A 78 -2.12 12.81 11.47
CA ILE A 78 -2.41 14.02 12.25
C ILE A 78 -1.09 14.73 12.56
N GLY A 79 -1.05 16.04 12.32
CA GLY A 79 0.09 16.88 12.67
C GLY A 79 -0.08 18.34 12.23
N PRO A 80 0.71 19.28 12.79
CA PRO A 80 0.68 20.69 12.43
C PRO A 80 0.91 20.95 10.94
N THR A 81 0.59 22.15 10.47
CA THR A 81 0.93 22.58 9.09
C THR A 81 2.45 22.58 8.89
N GLY A 82 2.90 22.31 7.66
CA GLY A 82 4.33 22.33 7.32
C GLY A 82 5.18 21.16 7.83
N THR A 83 4.63 20.15 8.53
CA THR A 83 5.42 19.03 9.07
C THR A 83 5.66 17.87 8.10
N GLY A 84 5.43 18.08 6.80
CA GLY A 84 5.72 17.08 5.77
C GLY A 84 4.67 15.97 5.58
N LYS A 85 3.43 16.15 6.03
CA LYS A 85 2.34 15.15 5.84
C LYS A 85 2.16 14.76 4.36
N THR A 86 2.00 15.75 3.49
CA THR A 86 1.87 15.55 2.03
C THR A 86 3.15 14.96 1.44
N LEU A 87 4.31 15.47 1.87
CA LEU A 87 5.62 14.99 1.40
C LEU A 87 5.85 13.51 1.71
N ILE A 88 5.41 13.02 2.88
CA ILE A 88 5.48 11.59 3.23
C ILE A 88 4.69 10.75 2.22
N ALA A 89 3.45 11.16 1.91
CA ALA A 89 2.58 10.41 0.99
C ALA A 89 3.15 10.39 -0.44
N GLU A 90 3.59 11.54 -0.96
CA GLU A 90 4.22 11.64 -2.28
C GLU A 90 5.53 10.84 -2.37
N THR A 91 6.37 10.92 -1.34
CA THR A 91 7.67 10.20 -1.33
C THR A 91 7.45 8.70 -1.30
N LEU A 92 6.44 8.25 -0.56
CA LEU A 92 6.06 6.84 -0.52
C LEU A 92 5.56 6.36 -1.89
N ALA A 93 4.69 7.13 -2.55
CA ALA A 93 4.21 6.80 -3.89
C ALA A 93 5.37 6.69 -4.90
N ARG A 94 6.32 7.64 -4.86
CA ARG A 94 7.54 7.59 -5.69
C ARG A 94 8.40 6.36 -5.41
N PHE A 95 8.56 5.99 -4.13
CA PHE A 95 9.34 4.81 -3.76
C PHE A 95 8.75 3.52 -4.35
N LEU A 96 7.43 3.38 -4.25
CA LEU A 96 6.71 2.19 -4.69
C LEU A 96 6.42 2.17 -6.19
N SER A 97 6.66 3.29 -6.88
CA SER A 97 6.33 3.47 -8.30
C SER A 97 4.87 3.13 -8.61
N VAL A 98 3.94 3.66 -7.81
CA VAL A 98 2.50 3.37 -7.96
C VAL A 98 1.66 4.61 -8.26
N PRO A 99 0.49 4.42 -8.91
CA PRO A 99 -0.45 5.51 -9.15
C PRO A 99 -0.84 6.19 -7.83
N PHE A 100 -0.83 7.52 -7.84
CA PHE A 100 -1.09 8.31 -6.64
C PHE A 100 -1.87 9.57 -7.00
N ALA A 101 -3.02 9.75 -6.34
CA ALA A 101 -3.87 10.91 -6.51
C ALA A 101 -3.98 11.68 -5.18
N ILE A 102 -3.87 13.01 -5.27
CA ILE A 102 -4.08 13.92 -4.14
C ILE A 102 -5.48 14.54 -4.33
N ALA A 103 -6.26 14.58 -3.25
CA ALA A 103 -7.57 15.21 -3.23
C ALA A 103 -7.72 16.08 -1.98
N ASP A 104 -8.44 17.19 -2.10
CA ASP A 104 -8.83 18.04 -0.99
C ASP A 104 -10.26 17.70 -0.57
N ALA A 105 -10.46 17.37 0.70
CA ALA A 105 -11.80 17.04 1.21
C ALA A 105 -12.72 18.27 1.28
N THR A 106 -12.18 19.49 1.32
CA THR A 106 -12.97 20.73 1.41
C THR A 106 -13.69 21.08 0.10
N SER A 107 -13.22 20.55 -1.03
CA SER A 107 -13.87 20.71 -2.34
C SER A 107 -14.91 19.64 -2.66
N LEU A 108 -15.01 18.60 -1.82
CA LEU A 108 -15.97 17.52 -2.00
C LEU A 108 -17.35 17.94 -1.48
N THR A 109 -18.36 17.81 -2.33
CA THR A 109 -19.75 18.14 -1.99
C THR A 109 -20.64 16.91 -2.13
N GLU A 110 -21.81 16.95 -1.52
CA GLU A 110 -22.81 15.89 -1.68
C GLU A 110 -23.21 15.73 -3.15
N ALA A 111 -23.59 14.51 -3.53
CA ALA A 111 -24.03 14.18 -4.88
C ALA A 111 -25.19 15.11 -5.31
N GLY A 112 -25.04 15.76 -6.47
CA GLY A 112 -26.03 16.70 -6.99
C GLY A 112 -25.86 18.15 -6.52
N TYR A 113 -24.81 18.47 -5.76
CA TYR A 113 -24.40 19.86 -5.48
C TYR A 113 -23.20 20.29 -6.36
N VAL A 114 -22.94 21.59 -6.44
CA VAL A 114 -21.81 22.15 -7.22
C VAL A 114 -20.50 21.93 -6.45
N GLY A 115 -19.67 20.97 -6.91
CA GLY A 115 -18.35 20.66 -6.33
C GLY A 115 -17.68 19.47 -7.02
N ASP A 116 -16.51 19.05 -6.52
CA ASP A 116 -15.79 17.86 -7.01
C ASP A 116 -16.45 16.60 -6.42
N ASP A 117 -16.69 15.58 -7.27
CA ASP A 117 -17.22 14.28 -6.85
C ASP A 117 -16.09 13.36 -6.35
N VAL A 118 -16.39 12.45 -5.43
CA VAL A 118 -15.50 11.35 -5.04
C VAL A 118 -15.14 10.46 -6.23
N GLU A 119 -16.05 10.29 -7.19
CA GLU A 119 -15.77 9.53 -8.42
C GLU A 119 -14.64 10.14 -9.25
N ASN A 120 -14.53 11.49 -9.27
CA ASN A 120 -13.46 12.17 -9.99
C ASN A 120 -12.08 11.82 -9.42
N ILE A 121 -11.95 11.55 -8.11
CA ILE A 121 -10.69 11.13 -7.50
C ILE A 121 -10.26 9.76 -8.06
N LEU A 122 -11.22 8.83 -8.19
CA LEU A 122 -10.96 7.50 -8.76
C LEU A 122 -10.62 7.59 -10.24
N VAL A 123 -11.34 8.40 -11.02
CA VAL A 123 -11.04 8.62 -12.43
C VAL A 123 -9.63 9.20 -12.61
N ARG A 124 -9.23 10.18 -11.79
CA ARG A 124 -7.86 10.71 -11.81
C ARG A 124 -6.83 9.63 -11.46
N LEU A 125 -7.10 8.79 -10.46
CA LEU A 125 -6.20 7.69 -10.09
C LEU A 125 -6.06 6.67 -11.22
N LEU A 126 -7.16 6.30 -11.88
CA LEU A 126 -7.18 5.39 -13.02
C LEU A 126 -6.44 5.96 -14.23
N GLN A 127 -6.58 7.27 -14.49
CA GLN A 127 -5.82 7.95 -15.54
C GLN A 127 -4.31 7.93 -15.28
N ILE A 128 -3.89 8.11 -14.02
CA ILE A 128 -2.47 8.02 -13.62
C ILE A 128 -1.96 6.57 -13.67
N ALA A 129 -2.87 5.59 -13.54
CA ALA A 129 -2.59 4.17 -13.70
C ALA A 129 -2.58 3.71 -15.17
N ASP A 130 -2.58 4.62 -16.15
CA ASP A 130 -2.65 4.30 -17.58
C ASP A 130 -3.87 3.43 -17.97
N TYR A 131 -4.97 3.54 -17.21
CA TYR A 131 -6.19 2.73 -17.34
C TYR A 131 -5.99 1.22 -17.10
N ASP A 132 -4.93 0.83 -16.38
CA ASP A 132 -4.60 -0.54 -15.98
C ASP A 132 -5.25 -0.97 -14.64
#